data_AF-A0A956DGP7-F1
#
_entry.id   AF-A0A956DGP7-F1
#
_cell.length_a   1.000
_cell.length_b   1.000
_cell.length_c   1.000
_cell.angle_alpha   90.00
_cell.angle_beta   90.00
_cell.angle_gamma   90.00
#
_symmetry.space_group_name_H-M   'P 1'
#
loop_
_entity.id
_entity.type
_entity.pdbx_description
1 polymer ?
#
loop_
_entity_poly.entity_id
_entity_poly.type
_entity_poly.pdbx_seq_one_letter_code
_entity_poly.pdbx_strand_id
1 'polypeptide(L)'
;MAEPTRAQSPVAVEAAGDTHIGGRPHNEDAILLRPDLSLFVVADGAGGKNAGNVASSLAVTTIAHFFEQTEARAADLPLRDGLGL
;
A
#
# COMPACT_ATOMS: atom_id res chain seq x y z
N MET A 1 32.89 -8.80 23.38
CA MET A 1 32.22 -9.86 22.58
C MET A 1 31.02 -9.22 21.92
N ALA A 2 31.07 -8.97 20.61
CA ALA A 2 29.96 -8.39 19.86
C ALA A 2 29.06 -9.51 19.33
N GLU A 3 27.76 -9.36 19.50
CA GLU A 3 26.73 -10.29 19.04
C GLU A 3 26.65 -10.25 17.50
N PRO A 4 26.61 -11.39 16.79
CA PRO A 4 26.54 -11.37 15.34
C PRO A 4 25.16 -10.83 14.91
N THR A 5 25.15 -9.65 14.29
CA THR A 5 23.98 -9.10 13.60
C THR A 5 23.56 -10.11 12.53
N ARG A 6 22.40 -10.75 12.71
CA ARG A 6 21.82 -11.65 11.70
C ARG A 6 21.54 -10.81 10.45
N ALA A 7 22.30 -11.07 9.38
CA ALA A 7 21.96 -10.57 8.06
C ALA A 7 20.58 -11.14 7.68
N GLN A 8 19.56 -10.28 7.65
CA GLN A 8 18.23 -10.67 7.22
C GLN A 8 18.28 -10.92 5.71
N SER A 9 17.87 -12.12 5.28
CA SER A 9 17.75 -12.43 3.86
C SER A 9 16.58 -11.63 3.27
N PRO A 10 16.70 -11.07 2.07
CA PRO A 10 15.62 -10.32 1.44
C PRO A 10 14.42 -11.24 1.22
N VAL A 11 13.25 -10.80 1.67
CA VAL A 11 11.98 -11.50 1.46
C VAL A 11 11.37 -10.99 0.16
N ALA A 12 11.12 -11.90 -0.79
CA ALA A 12 10.33 -11.58 -1.96
C ALA A 12 8.83 -11.61 -1.58
N VAL A 13 8.11 -10.53 -1.88
CA VAL A 13 6.67 -10.42 -1.64
C VAL A 13 5.94 -10.54 -2.97
N GLU A 14 5.14 -11.61 -3.11
CA GLU A 14 4.15 -11.74 -4.17
C GLU A 14 2.78 -11.37 -3.61
N ALA A 15 2.00 -10.58 -4.35
CA ALA A 15 0.70 -10.12 -3.91
C ALA A 15 -0.35 -10.25 -5.02
N ALA A 16 -1.56 -10.60 -4.62
CA ALA A 16 -2.76 -10.60 -5.44
C ALA A 16 -3.91 -10.01 -4.62
N GLY A 17 -4.94 -9.50 -5.30
CA GLY A 17 -6.05 -8.81 -4.67
C GLY A 17 -7.35 -9.13 -5.39
N ASP A 18 -8.40 -9.35 -4.61
CA ASP A 18 -9.76 -9.57 -5.09
C ASP A 18 -10.73 -8.93 -4.10
N THR A 19 -11.83 -8.38 -4.59
CA THR A 19 -12.87 -7.78 -3.75
C THR A 19 -14.26 -8.11 -4.29
N HIS A 20 -15.20 -8.29 -3.37
CA HIS A 20 -16.56 -8.68 -3.69
C HIS A 20 -17.56 -7.77 -2.97
N ILE A 21 -18.56 -7.30 -3.70
CA ILE A 21 -19.60 -6.38 -3.21
C ILE A 21 -20.41 -6.94 -2.01
N GLY A 22 -20.65 -8.24 -2.02
CA GLY A 22 -21.48 -8.94 -1.04
C GLY A 22 -22.96 -8.71 -1.33
N GLY A 23 -23.77 -8.61 -0.27
CA GLY A 23 -25.19 -8.25 -0.38
C GLY A 23 -25.45 -6.73 -0.43
N ARG A 24 -24.41 -5.91 -0.58
CA ARG A 24 -24.51 -4.44 -0.63
C ARG A 24 -24.90 -3.96 -2.03
N PRO A 25 -25.53 -2.77 -2.18
CA PRO A 25 -25.83 -2.20 -3.49
C PRO A 25 -24.59 -1.65 -4.22
N HIS A 26 -23.54 -1.28 -3.47
CA HIS A 26 -22.27 -0.81 -4.01
C HIS A 26 -21.11 -1.42 -3.22
N ASN A 27 -19.99 -1.68 -3.90
CA ASN A 27 -18.75 -2.06 -3.25
C ASN A 27 -18.02 -0.77 -2.85
N GLU A 28 -17.77 -0.61 -1.56
CA GLU A 28 -17.06 0.56 -1.01
C GLU A 28 -15.60 0.22 -0.67
N ASP A 29 -15.16 -1.00 -0.98
CA ASP A 29 -13.80 -1.48 -0.77
C ASP A 29 -12.94 -1.13 -2.00
N ALA A 30 -11.68 -0.76 -1.78
CA ALA A 30 -10.68 -0.54 -2.83
C ALA A 30 -9.37 -1.27 -2.51
N ILE A 31 -8.77 -1.89 -3.52
CA ILE A 31 -7.47 -2.57 -3.43
C ILE A 31 -6.52 -1.94 -4.45
N LEU A 32 -5.29 -1.68 -4.02
CA LEU A 32 -4.20 -1.26 -4.89
C LEU A 32 -2.97 -2.11 -4.63
N LEU A 33 -2.40 -2.66 -5.71
CA LEU A 33 -1.13 -3.38 -5.69
C LEU A 33 -0.12 -2.61 -6.55
N ARG A 34 0.97 -2.15 -5.92
CA ARG A 34 2.10 -1.49 -6.57
C ARG A 34 3.41 -2.13 -6.12
N PRO A 35 3.72 -3.35 -6.62
CA PRO A 35 4.97 -4.03 -6.30
C PRO A 35 6.21 -3.20 -6.67
N ASP A 36 6.10 -2.35 -7.70
CA ASP A 36 7.14 -1.41 -8.13
C ASP A 36 7.46 -0.34 -7.07
N LEU A 37 6.54 -0.07 -6.15
CA LEU A 37 6.73 0.84 -5.01
C LEU A 37 6.82 0.09 -3.67
N SER A 38 6.90 -1.25 -3.69
CA SER A 38 6.72 -2.09 -2.50
C SER A 38 5.47 -1.72 -1.68
N LEU A 39 4.41 -1.29 -2.36
CA LEU A 39 3.20 -0.72 -1.75
C LEU A 39 1.98 -1.59 -2.05
N PHE A 40 1.24 -1.95 -1.00
CA PHE A 40 0.00 -2.71 -1.09
C PHE A 40 -1.02 -2.07 -0.14
N VAL A 41 -2.20 -1.72 -0.66
CA VAL A 41 -3.20 -0.96 0.10
C VAL A 41 -4.58 -1.61 -0.04
N VAL A 42 -5.28 -1.69 1.09
CA VAL A 42 -6.72 -2.00 1.17
C VAL A 42 -7.39 -0.86 1.91
N ALA A 43 -8.49 -0.34 1.36
CA ALA A 43 -9.29 0.71 1.98
C ALA A 43 -10.77 0.33 1.97
N ASP A 44 -11.43 0.42 3.13
CA ASP A 44 -12.88 0.29 3.28
C ASP A 44 -13.49 1.69 3.42
N GLY A 45 -14.37 2.03 2.48
CA GLY A 45 -14.97 3.35 2.38
C GLY A 45 -16.19 3.52 3.28
N ALA A 46 -16.04 4.19 4.42
CA ALA A 46 -17.18 4.59 5.26
C ALA A 46 -17.79 5.92 4.75
N GLY A 47 -18.84 5.86 3.93
CA GLY A 47 -19.28 7.05 3.16
C GLY A 47 -20.62 7.69 3.48
N GLY A 48 -21.52 7.06 4.26
CA GLY A 48 -22.88 7.60 4.40
C GLY A 48 -23.64 7.57 3.07
N LYS A 49 -24.19 8.69 2.57
CA LYS A 49 -25.07 8.82 1.36
C LYS A 49 -24.46 8.31 0.03
N ASN A 50 -24.05 7.05 -0.06
CA ASN A 50 -23.50 6.38 -1.25
C ASN A 50 -22.19 6.98 -1.78
N ALA A 51 -21.27 7.38 -0.88
CA ALA A 51 -19.98 7.96 -1.27
C ALA A 51 -18.75 7.16 -0.77
N GLY A 52 -18.94 5.97 -0.20
CA GLY A 52 -17.83 5.21 0.38
C GLY A 52 -16.86 4.74 -0.68
N ASN A 53 -17.35 4.35 -1.86
CA ASN A 53 -16.52 4.02 -3.02
C ASN A 53 -15.60 5.18 -3.45
N VAL A 54 -16.06 6.43 -3.33
CA VAL A 54 -15.25 7.62 -3.62
C VAL A 54 -14.19 7.80 -2.54
N ALA A 55 -14.56 7.63 -1.27
CA ALA A 55 -13.64 7.75 -0.15
C ALA A 55 -12.50 6.72 -0.22
N SER A 56 -12.82 5.44 -0.44
CA SER A 56 -11.81 4.37 -0.55
C SER A 56 -10.93 4.54 -1.79
N SER A 57 -11.50 4.90 -2.93
CA SER A 57 -10.73 5.21 -4.15
C SER A 57 -9.77 6.39 -3.93
N LEU A 58 -10.25 7.46 -3.31
CA LEU A 58 -9.42 8.62 -2.99
C LEU A 58 -8.27 8.26 -2.05
N ALA A 59 -8.53 7.42 -1.05
CA ALA A 59 -7.50 6.98 -0.11
C ALA A 59 -6.39 6.20 -0.82
N VAL A 60 -6.71 5.16 -1.60
CA VAL A 60 -5.69 4.34 -2.27
C VAL A 60 -4.90 5.14 -3.31
N THR A 61 -5.56 6.01 -4.08
CA THR A 61 -4.88 6.85 -5.08
C THR A 61 -3.98 7.89 -4.43
N THR A 62 -4.42 8.51 -3.33
CA THR A 62 -3.62 9.52 -2.61
C THR A 62 -2.36 8.91 -2.01
N ILE A 63 -2.48 7.72 -1.40
CA ILE A 63 -1.33 7.00 -0.86
C ILE A 63 -0.35 6.63 -1.98
N ALA A 64 -0.85 6.11 -3.11
CA ALA A 64 -0.02 5.78 -4.26
C ALA A 64 0.78 6.98 -4.76
N HIS A 65 0.10 8.10 -4.97
CA HIS A 65 0.72 9.33 -5.45
C HIS A 65 1.77 9.87 -4.47
N PHE A 66 1.51 9.79 -3.16
CA PHE A 66 2.51 10.15 -2.17
C PHE A 66 3.77 9.29 -2.31
N PHE A 67 3.63 7.97 -2.42
CA PHE A 67 4.77 7.06 -2.59
C PHE A 67 5.53 7.31 -3.90
N GLU A 68 4.83 7.54 -5.02
CA GLU A 68 5.47 7.90 -6.30
C GLU A 68 6.33 9.16 -6.17
N GLN A 69 5.83 10.17 -5.47
CA GLN A 69 6.55 11.43 -5.25
C GLN A 69 7.72 11.27 -4.28
N THR A 70 7.58 10.43 -3.25
CA THR A 70 8.64 10.23 -2.25
C THR A 70 9.71 9.25 -2.71
N GLU A 71 9.39 8.20 -3.46
CA GLU A 71 10.38 7.29 -4.04
C GLU A 71 11.31 8.04 -5.00
N ALA A 72 10.75 8.90 -5.85
CA ALA A 72 11.53 9.79 -6.71
C ALA A 72 12.50 10.68 -5.93
N ARG A 73 12.18 11.03 -4.67
CA ARG A 73 13.02 11.83 -3.78
C ARG A 73 13.95 10.98 -2.89
N ALA A 74 13.54 9.77 -2.55
CA ALA A 74 14.28 8.84 -1.71
C ALA A 74 15.39 8.13 -2.49
N ALA A 75 15.30 8.07 -3.82
CA ALA A 75 16.40 7.67 -4.70
C ALA A 75 17.70 8.47 -4.45
N ASP A 76 17.61 9.67 -3.88
CA ASP A 76 18.74 10.53 -3.50
C ASP A 76 19.18 10.40 -2.03
N LEU A 77 18.51 9.56 -1.23
CA LEU A 77 18.82 9.34 0.20
C LEU A 77 19.53 7.98 0.39
N PRO A 78 20.43 7.86 1.40
CA PRO A 78 21.09 6.59 1.69
C PRO A 78 20.06 5.48 1.95
N LEU A 79 20.29 4.31 1.34
CA LEU A 79 19.39 3.16 1.34
C LEU A 79 18.75 2.95 2.72
N ARG A 80 17.43 3.10 2.78
CA ARG A 80 16.63 2.59 3.88
C ARG A 80 16.58 1.07 3.78
N ASP A 81 16.38 0.40 4.90
CA ASP A 81 16.26 -1.05 4.93
C ASP A 81 15.06 -1.53 4.08
N GLY A 82 14.93 -2.84 3.87
CA GLY A 82 13.85 -3.42 3.06
C GLY A 82 12.42 -3.17 3.59
N LEU A 83 12.26 -2.37 4.65
CA LEU A 83 10.99 -1.96 5.25
C LEU A 83 10.79 -0.43 5.24
N GLY A 84 11.76 0.35 4.75
CA GLY A 84 11.64 1.80 4.59
C GLY A 84 11.59 2.60 5.91
N LEU A 85 11.95 1.99 7.04
CA LEU A 85 11.97 2.62 8.37
C LEU A 85 13.28 3.35 8.68
#